data_AF-A0A941YD36-F1
#
_entry.id   AF-A0A941YD36-F1
#
_cell.length_a   1.000
_cell.length_b   1.000
_cell.length_c   1.000
_cell.angle_alpha   90.00
_cell.angle_beta   90.00
_cell.angle_gamma   90.00
#
_symmetry.space_group_name_H-M   'P 1'
#
loop_
_entity.id
_entity.type
_entity.pdbx_description
1 polymer ?
#
loop_
_entity_poly.entity_id
_entity_poly.type
_entity_poly.pdbx_seq_one_letter_code
_entity_poly.pdbx_strand_id
1 'polypeptide(L)'
;MESTFRCESHQVPPVVYKYAGPKAIEHTLKSQEIRFTSSSNQNDINENLWEFTKDQDFQVKQLKAHTLQTWLNERWINISKAEYDDLAGAGRYAEATACLSVYLAVQRTMSRIGILSLSSDPQNILLWGHYACHSTGICVGFDSSAKFLRDSNLRGHSGLHPVVYSDNRSKFDYEEPERSILGVVYTKSSHWKYESEVRAIRELPSGESHMQVPFEASDIKEIIVGAAISAMHLKEILAVRQDLYPYAKLLMALPDPERFATILSPVPPLPIIEGLHSGSLRPGWEPSTLTEDSDYLMRLTKRQLELGKESD
;
A
#
# COMPACT_ATOMS: atom_id res chain seq x y z
N MET A 1 24.52 11.65 -16.90
CA MET A 1 23.75 10.81 -17.83
C MET A 1 22.61 10.22 -17.02
N GLU A 2 21.39 10.60 -17.33
CA GLU A 2 20.18 10.09 -16.66
C GLU A 2 20.05 8.58 -16.94
N SER A 3 20.44 7.75 -15.97
CA SER A 3 20.10 6.33 -15.99
C SER A 3 18.65 6.20 -15.55
N THR A 4 17.75 6.39 -16.52
CA THR A 4 16.35 6.00 -16.36
C THR A 4 16.32 4.51 -16.09
N PHE A 5 15.79 4.12 -14.93
CA PHE A 5 15.33 2.76 -14.68
C PHE A 5 14.30 2.42 -15.76
N ARG A 6 14.74 1.82 -16.87
CA ARG A 6 13.83 1.24 -17.86
C ARG A 6 13.34 -0.08 -17.29
N CYS A 7 12.35 0.02 -16.41
CA CYS A 7 11.43 -1.08 -16.15
C CYS A 7 10.67 -1.35 -17.46
N GLU A 8 10.56 -2.61 -17.88
CA GLU A 8 9.70 -3.00 -19.00
C GLU A 8 8.34 -2.33 -18.81
N SER A 9 7.86 -1.61 -19.82
CA SER A 9 6.73 -0.69 -19.75
C SER A 9 5.41 -1.40 -19.49
N HIS A 10 5.20 -1.89 -18.27
CA HIS A 10 3.86 -2.04 -17.71
C HIS A 10 3.40 -0.63 -17.40
N GLN A 11 2.72 -0.03 -18.36
CA GLN A 11 2.14 1.30 -18.20
C GLN A 11 1.19 1.26 -17.01
N VAL A 12 1.45 2.09 -16.01
CA VAL A 12 0.58 2.23 -14.84
C VAL A 12 -0.84 2.51 -15.35
N PRO A 13 -1.85 1.74 -14.92
CA PRO A 13 -3.22 1.93 -15.40
C PRO A 13 -3.77 3.29 -14.98
N PRO A 14 -4.80 3.82 -15.68
CA PRO A 14 -5.41 5.10 -15.33
C PRO A 14 -5.93 5.17 -13.89
N VAL A 15 -6.34 4.03 -13.32
CA VAL A 15 -6.82 3.90 -11.95
C VAL A 15 -5.96 2.88 -11.20
N VAL A 16 -5.52 3.24 -9.99
CA VAL A 16 -4.75 2.36 -9.08
C VAL A 16 -5.47 2.23 -7.75
N TYR A 17 -5.33 1.08 -7.12
CA TYR A 17 -6.28 0.61 -6.12
C TYR A 17 -5.64 0.41 -4.75
N LYS A 18 -6.31 0.90 -3.70
CA LYS A 18 -5.97 0.61 -2.31
C LYS A 18 -7.02 -0.29 -1.68
N TYR A 19 -6.59 -1.47 -1.24
CA TYR A 19 -7.40 -2.39 -0.45
C TYR A 19 -7.23 -2.10 1.04
N ALA A 20 -8.33 -2.15 1.79
CA ALA A 20 -8.27 -2.19 3.25
C ALA A 20 -9.59 -2.67 3.87
N GLY A 21 -9.56 -2.96 5.16
CA GLY A 21 -10.76 -3.23 5.95
C GLY A 21 -11.73 -2.04 5.98
N PRO A 22 -13.01 -2.28 6.31
CA PRO A 22 -14.07 -1.30 6.16
C PRO A 22 -13.79 0.00 6.94
N LYS A 23 -13.40 -0.11 8.22
CA LYS A 23 -13.10 1.05 9.08
C LYS A 23 -11.90 1.87 8.63
N ALA A 24 -10.86 1.21 8.13
CA ALA A 24 -9.61 1.87 7.75
C ALA A 24 -9.83 2.76 6.51
N ILE A 25 -10.52 2.23 5.50
CA ILE A 25 -10.86 3.02 4.31
C ILE A 25 -11.93 4.04 4.61
N GLU A 26 -12.93 3.74 5.43
CA GLU A 26 -13.95 4.71 5.82
C GLU A 26 -13.32 5.97 6.44
N HIS A 27 -12.33 5.79 7.32
CA HIS A 27 -11.55 6.91 7.85
C HIS A 27 -10.85 7.68 6.72
N THR A 28 -10.15 7.00 5.81
CA THR A 28 -9.49 7.63 4.65
C THR A 28 -10.47 8.39 3.75
N LEU A 29 -11.66 7.86 3.49
CA LEU A 29 -12.69 8.51 2.69
C LEU A 29 -13.26 9.74 3.39
N LYS A 30 -13.46 9.70 4.71
CA LYS A 30 -14.00 10.83 5.48
C LYS A 30 -12.95 11.91 5.73
N SER A 31 -11.71 11.54 6.01
CA SER A 31 -10.61 12.49 6.25
C SER A 31 -10.01 13.06 4.97
N GLN A 32 -10.25 12.41 3.83
CA GLN A 32 -9.63 12.73 2.54
C GLN A 32 -8.10 12.70 2.60
N GLU A 33 -7.57 11.77 3.39
CA GLU A 33 -6.13 11.58 3.60
C GLU A 33 -5.74 10.12 3.44
N ILE A 34 -4.59 9.90 2.80
CA ILE A 34 -4.01 8.59 2.60
C ILE A 34 -2.67 8.45 3.31
N ARG A 35 -2.48 7.30 3.97
CA ARG A 35 -1.29 7.01 4.74
C ARG A 35 -0.15 6.51 3.85
N PHE A 36 0.99 7.17 3.95
CA PHE A 36 2.29 6.64 3.55
C PHE A 36 2.97 6.07 4.79
N THR A 37 3.44 4.82 4.72
CA THR A 37 4.05 4.11 5.85
C THR A 37 5.54 3.95 5.64
N SER A 38 6.34 4.11 6.70
CA SER A 38 7.78 3.86 6.65
C SER A 38 8.11 2.52 6.01
N SER A 39 9.16 2.48 5.19
CA SER A 39 9.67 1.25 4.58
C SER A 39 10.04 0.19 5.63
N SER A 40 10.40 0.59 6.85
CA SER A 40 10.69 -0.34 7.94
C SER A 40 9.46 -1.05 8.52
N ASN A 41 8.25 -0.58 8.17
CA ASN A 41 6.97 -1.07 8.72
C ASN A 41 6.07 -1.72 7.65
N GLN A 42 6.67 -2.29 6.59
CA GLN A 42 5.92 -3.09 5.63
C GLN A 42 5.56 -4.47 6.21
N ASN A 43 4.65 -5.18 5.55
CA ASN A 43 4.04 -6.40 6.09
C ASN A 43 4.86 -7.68 5.83
N ASP A 44 5.81 -7.68 4.90
CA ASP A 44 6.71 -8.82 4.66
C ASP A 44 8.06 -8.61 5.39
N ILE A 45 8.45 -9.59 6.21
CA ILE A 45 9.72 -9.59 6.94
C ILE A 45 10.95 -9.63 6.03
N ASN A 46 10.80 -10.04 4.78
CA ASN A 46 11.88 -10.08 3.79
C ASN A 46 11.98 -8.80 2.97
N GLU A 47 11.04 -7.89 3.15
CA GLU A 47 10.96 -6.64 2.41
C GLU A 47 11.96 -5.62 2.95
N ASN A 48 12.44 -4.74 2.06
CA ASN A 48 13.40 -3.69 2.40
C ASN A 48 14.73 -4.20 2.99
N LEU A 49 15.08 -5.44 2.67
CA LEU A 49 16.38 -6.02 2.98
C LEU A 49 17.21 -6.17 1.72
N TRP A 50 18.51 -5.93 1.85
CA TRP A 50 19.48 -6.02 0.76
C TRP A 50 20.55 -7.07 1.04
N GLU A 51 21.31 -7.40 0.00
CA GLU A 51 22.51 -8.23 0.07
C GLU A 51 23.75 -7.36 -0.21
N PHE A 52 24.81 -7.57 0.57
CA PHE A 52 26.12 -7.01 0.24
C PHE A 52 26.85 -7.92 -0.72
N THR A 53 27.49 -7.34 -1.75
CA THR A 53 28.39 -8.14 -2.58
C THR A 53 29.72 -8.34 -1.85
N LYS A 54 30.35 -9.51 -2.02
CA LYS A 54 31.62 -9.86 -1.33
C LYS A 54 32.75 -8.85 -1.57
N ASP A 55 32.79 -8.24 -2.76
CA ASP A 55 33.78 -7.22 -3.10
C ASP A 55 33.47 -5.89 -2.40
N GLN A 56 32.19 -5.55 -2.24
CA GLN A 56 31.77 -4.37 -1.47
C GLN A 56 31.95 -4.57 0.04
N ASP A 57 31.73 -5.77 0.58
CA ASP A 57 32.10 -6.10 1.97
C ASP A 57 33.57 -5.80 2.24
N PHE A 58 34.43 -6.06 1.25
CA PHE A 58 35.85 -5.74 1.33
C PHE A 58 36.11 -4.22 1.21
N GLN A 59 35.42 -3.51 0.32
CA GLN A 59 35.56 -2.05 0.18
C GLN A 59 35.03 -1.27 1.39
N VAL A 60 33.94 -1.71 2.02
CA VAL A 60 33.42 -1.10 3.27
C VAL A 60 34.43 -1.25 4.40
N LYS A 61 35.12 -2.38 4.48
CA LYS A 61 36.23 -2.56 5.43
C LYS A 61 37.39 -1.60 5.15
N GLN A 62 37.58 -1.16 3.90
CA GLN A 62 38.62 -0.20 3.52
C GLN A 62 38.22 1.27 3.60
N LEU A 63 36.92 1.59 3.69
CA LEU A 63 36.42 2.96 3.84
C LEU A 63 36.95 3.54 5.16
N LYS A 64 37.95 4.43 5.04
CA LYS A 64 38.51 5.16 6.19
C LYS A 64 37.40 6.00 6.82
N ALA A 65 37.31 5.96 8.15
CA ALA A 65 36.21 6.55 8.93
C ALA A 65 35.91 8.03 8.63
N HIS A 66 36.88 8.80 8.11
CA HIS A 66 36.71 10.19 7.70
C HIS A 66 35.88 10.37 6.41
N THR A 67 35.99 9.47 5.43
CA THR A 67 35.24 9.55 4.16
C THR A 67 33.76 9.24 4.38
N LEU A 68 33.47 8.36 5.34
CA LEU A 68 32.11 7.99 5.71
C LEU A 68 31.37 9.13 6.42
N GLN A 69 32.05 9.85 7.32
CA GLN A 69 31.48 10.98 8.04
C GLN A 69 31.08 12.12 7.08
N THR A 70 31.95 12.46 6.12
CA THR A 70 31.65 13.46 5.09
C THR A 70 30.49 12.99 4.18
N TRP A 71 30.49 11.72 3.79
CA TRP A 71 29.44 11.13 2.96
C TRP A 71 28.06 11.14 3.64
N LEU A 72 27.98 10.80 4.94
CA LEU A 72 26.74 10.84 5.73
C LEU A 72 26.20 12.27 5.86
N ASN A 73 27.10 13.21 6.19
CA ASN A 73 26.76 14.61 6.43
C ASN A 73 26.37 15.37 5.14
N GLU A 74 26.99 15.07 4.01
CA GLU A 74 26.73 15.75 2.73
C GLU A 74 25.51 15.21 1.97
N ARG A 75 25.09 13.96 2.24
CA ARG A 75 24.00 13.30 1.52
C ARG A 75 22.91 12.74 2.43
N TRP A 76 22.17 13.65 3.07
CA TRP A 76 20.83 13.44 3.68
C TRP A 76 20.78 12.96 5.14
N ILE A 77 21.91 12.80 5.83
CA ILE A 77 21.93 12.33 7.23
C ILE A 77 22.80 13.23 8.11
N ASN A 78 22.17 14.11 8.90
CA ASN A 78 22.85 14.71 10.07
C ASN A 78 22.96 13.63 11.16
N ILE A 79 24.00 12.79 11.12
CA ILE A 79 24.41 12.07 12.33
C ILE A 79 25.20 13.05 13.20
N SER A 80 24.88 13.11 14.49
CA SER A 80 25.62 14.00 15.39
C SER A 80 27.04 13.46 15.60
N LYS A 81 27.99 14.37 15.83
CA LYS A 81 29.38 14.02 16.14
C LYS A 81 29.48 13.07 17.36
N ALA A 82 28.58 13.23 18.34
CA ALA A 82 28.53 12.37 19.53
C ALA A 82 28.13 10.92 19.20
N GLU A 83 27.19 10.70 18.28
CA GLU A 83 26.81 9.35 17.85
C GLU A 83 27.92 8.67 17.06
N TYR A 84 28.66 9.43 16.27
CA TYR A 84 29.84 8.92 15.57
C TYR A 84 30.95 8.51 16.54
N ASP A 85 31.23 9.34 17.55
CA ASP A 85 32.29 9.10 18.53
C ASP A 85 31.97 7.88 19.42
N ASP A 86 30.69 7.64 19.75
CA ASP A 86 30.22 6.45 20.47
C ASP A 86 30.44 5.16 19.67
N LEU A 87 30.13 5.19 18.36
CA LEU A 87 30.37 4.06 17.45
C LEU A 87 31.89 3.83 17.26
N ALA A 88 32.66 4.89 17.04
CA ALA A 88 34.09 4.83 16.73
C ALA A 88 35.01 4.47 17.92
N GLY A 89 34.53 4.61 19.17
CA GLY A 89 35.31 4.38 20.39
C GLY A 89 35.79 2.93 20.62
N ALA A 90 35.31 1.94 19.83
CA ALA A 90 35.69 0.53 19.95
C ALA A 90 36.99 0.20 19.17
N GLY A 91 38.14 0.67 19.68
CA GLY A 91 39.47 0.60 19.03
C GLY A 91 40.07 -0.78 18.71
N ARG A 92 39.30 -1.89 18.72
CA ARG A 92 39.72 -3.22 18.23
C ARG A 92 38.82 -3.77 17.12
N TYR A 93 37.79 -3.02 16.73
CA TYR A 93 36.76 -3.44 15.78
C TYR A 93 36.48 -2.37 14.71
N ALA A 94 37.43 -1.46 14.43
CA ALA A 94 37.21 -0.31 13.55
C ALA A 94 36.55 -0.65 12.20
N GLU A 95 36.90 -1.80 11.59
CA GLU A 95 36.27 -2.30 10.36
C GLU A 95 34.83 -2.76 10.56
N ALA A 96 34.55 -3.55 11.61
CA ALA A 96 33.20 -4.00 11.94
C ALA A 96 32.29 -2.84 12.38
N THR A 97 32.87 -1.86 13.08
CA THR A 97 32.23 -0.59 13.42
C THR A 97 31.86 0.20 12.17
N ALA A 98 32.76 0.34 11.20
CA ALA A 98 32.48 1.06 9.95
C ALA A 98 31.33 0.39 9.18
N CYS A 99 31.36 -0.93 8.99
CA CYS A 99 30.27 -1.66 8.36
C CYS A 99 28.93 -1.45 9.08
N LEU A 100 28.94 -1.51 10.42
CA LEU A 100 27.74 -1.28 11.23
C LEU A 100 27.23 0.15 11.11
N SER A 101 28.11 1.16 11.13
CA SER A 101 27.73 2.57 10.95
C SER A 101 27.07 2.80 9.59
N VAL A 102 27.60 2.20 8.53
CA VAL A 102 26.99 2.28 7.19
C VAL A 102 25.63 1.59 7.17
N TYR A 103 25.54 0.38 7.70
CA TYR A 103 24.28 -0.36 7.79
C TYR A 103 23.21 0.45 8.52
N LEU A 104 23.55 1.00 9.70
CA LEU A 104 22.65 1.83 10.49
C LEU A 104 22.25 3.12 9.75
N ALA A 105 23.17 3.74 9.01
CA ALA A 105 22.86 4.90 8.20
C ALA A 105 21.87 4.58 7.07
N VAL A 106 22.09 3.49 6.33
CA VAL A 106 21.16 3.05 5.28
C VAL A 106 19.78 2.73 5.88
N GLN A 107 19.73 2.00 7.00
CA GLN A 107 18.48 1.72 7.72
C GLN A 107 17.75 3.00 8.14
N ARG A 108 18.47 4.00 8.67
CA ARG A 108 17.91 5.31 9.05
C ARG A 108 17.38 6.09 7.84
N THR A 109 18.05 6.02 6.69
CA THR A 109 17.55 6.68 5.47
C THR A 109 16.31 5.97 4.96
N MET A 110 16.33 4.64 4.90
CA MET A 110 15.19 3.84 4.47
C MET A 110 13.98 4.05 5.38
N SER A 111 14.16 4.15 6.70
CA SER A 111 13.04 4.36 7.62
C SER A 111 12.35 5.71 7.43
N ARG A 112 13.02 6.70 6.81
CA ARG A 112 12.44 7.99 6.40
C ARG A 112 11.72 7.93 5.05
N ILE A 113 11.79 6.82 4.32
CA ILE A 113 11.04 6.65 3.07
C ILE A 113 9.66 6.12 3.42
N GLY A 114 8.64 6.95 3.17
CA GLY A 114 7.24 6.59 3.25
C GLY A 114 6.79 5.96 1.93
N ILE A 115 6.19 4.79 2.00
CA ILE A 115 5.68 4.02 0.87
C ILE A 115 4.16 3.99 0.95
N LEU A 116 3.52 4.32 -0.17
CA LEU A 116 2.13 4.01 -0.44
C LEU A 116 2.07 2.88 -1.47
N SER A 117 1.70 1.69 -1.00
CA SER A 117 1.47 0.51 -1.84
C SER A 117 0.05 0.49 -2.38
N LEU A 118 -0.07 0.40 -3.70
CA LEU A 118 -1.30 0.30 -4.48
C LEU A 118 -1.23 -0.90 -5.42
N SER A 119 -2.36 -1.37 -5.92
CA SER A 119 -2.46 -2.44 -6.93
C SER A 119 -2.96 -1.86 -8.24
N SER A 120 -2.53 -2.43 -9.37
CA SER A 120 -3.14 -2.17 -10.68
C SER A 120 -4.41 -3.00 -10.95
N ASP A 121 -4.70 -3.99 -10.11
CA ASP A 121 -5.78 -4.95 -10.28
C ASP A 121 -6.79 -4.86 -9.12
N PRO A 122 -8.04 -4.43 -9.37
CA PRO A 122 -9.12 -4.40 -8.38
C PRO A 122 -9.83 -5.75 -8.20
N GLN A 123 -9.59 -6.74 -9.07
CA GLN A 123 -10.24 -8.05 -9.07
C GLN A 123 -9.36 -9.15 -8.45
N ASN A 124 -8.22 -8.79 -7.86
CA ASN A 124 -7.29 -9.76 -7.32
C ASN A 124 -7.86 -10.49 -6.09
N ILE A 125 -8.14 -11.79 -6.25
CA ILE A 125 -8.76 -12.62 -5.20
C ILE A 125 -7.93 -12.66 -3.91
N LEU A 126 -6.60 -12.64 -4.03
CA LEU A 126 -5.70 -12.71 -2.87
C LEU A 126 -5.69 -11.39 -2.11
N LEU A 127 -5.71 -10.25 -2.81
CA LEU A 127 -5.80 -8.93 -2.15
C LEU A 127 -7.13 -8.74 -1.42
N TRP A 128 -8.24 -9.22 -1.98
CA TRP A 128 -9.54 -9.24 -1.29
C TRP A 128 -9.52 -10.10 -0.02
N GLY A 129 -8.82 -11.23 -0.05
CA GLY A 129 -8.62 -12.09 1.11
C GLY A 129 -7.77 -11.43 2.20
N HIS A 130 -6.55 -11.00 1.85
CA HIS A 130 -5.54 -10.53 2.79
C HIS A 130 -5.78 -9.12 3.33
N TYR A 131 -6.14 -8.18 2.45
CA TYR A 131 -6.16 -6.76 2.79
C TYR A 131 -7.57 -6.20 2.97
N ALA A 132 -8.58 -6.77 2.30
CA ALA A 132 -9.98 -6.38 2.47
C ALA A 132 -10.73 -7.24 3.48
N CYS A 133 -10.05 -7.71 4.54
CA CYS A 133 -10.63 -8.45 5.66
C CYS A 133 -11.57 -9.59 5.21
N HIS A 134 -11.08 -10.50 4.36
CA HIS A 134 -11.86 -11.62 3.82
C HIS A 134 -13.11 -11.17 3.04
N SER A 135 -12.96 -10.20 2.13
CA SER A 135 -14.05 -9.63 1.33
C SER A 135 -15.15 -8.89 2.11
N THR A 136 -14.89 -8.49 3.35
CA THR A 136 -15.79 -7.61 4.13
C THR A 136 -15.40 -6.12 4.02
N GLY A 137 -14.22 -5.85 3.46
CA GLY A 137 -13.64 -4.53 3.30
C GLY A 137 -13.96 -3.86 1.97
N ILE A 138 -13.09 -2.92 1.61
CA ILE A 138 -13.30 -1.98 0.52
C ILE A 138 -12.00 -1.88 -0.30
N CYS A 139 -12.15 -1.58 -1.58
CA CYS A 139 -11.10 -1.23 -2.50
C CYS A 139 -11.42 0.13 -3.12
N VAL A 140 -10.49 1.10 -3.01
CA VAL A 140 -10.66 2.46 -3.53
C VAL A 140 -9.74 2.68 -4.71
N GLY A 141 -10.32 3.04 -5.85
CA GLY A 141 -9.61 3.38 -7.08
C GLY A 141 -9.34 4.87 -7.17
N PHE A 142 -8.05 5.23 -7.20
CA PHE A 142 -7.56 6.59 -7.37
C PHE A 142 -7.12 6.85 -8.81
N ASP A 143 -7.31 8.08 -9.27
CA ASP A 143 -6.69 8.59 -10.49
C ASP A 143 -5.17 8.48 -10.39
N SER A 144 -4.56 7.70 -11.27
CA SER A 144 -3.10 7.57 -11.32
C SER A 144 -2.38 8.91 -11.59
N SER A 145 -3.09 9.90 -12.13
CA SER A 145 -2.58 11.24 -12.37
C SER A 145 -2.78 12.22 -11.19
N ALA A 146 -3.40 11.77 -10.09
CA ALA A 146 -3.67 12.57 -8.90
C ALA A 146 -2.39 13.22 -8.35
N LYS A 147 -2.50 14.47 -7.90
CA LYS A 147 -1.34 15.26 -7.45
C LYS A 147 -0.59 14.58 -6.30
N PHE A 148 -1.31 13.96 -5.36
CA PHE A 148 -0.71 13.28 -4.22
C PHE A 148 0.05 11.97 -4.61
N LEU A 149 -0.20 11.42 -5.80
CA LEU A 149 0.54 10.28 -6.35
C LEU A 149 1.70 10.72 -7.23
N ARG A 150 1.56 11.86 -7.93
CA ARG A 150 2.63 12.38 -8.80
C ARG A 150 3.70 13.12 -8.04
N ASP A 151 3.34 14.02 -7.14
CA ASP A 151 4.31 14.85 -6.45
C ASP A 151 5.07 14.01 -5.42
N SER A 152 6.36 14.27 -5.21
CA SER A 152 7.07 13.80 -4.02
C SER A 152 7.90 14.94 -3.45
N ASN A 153 8.09 14.92 -2.14
CA ASN A 153 9.11 15.73 -1.47
C ASN A 153 10.49 15.04 -1.47
N LEU A 154 10.59 13.79 -1.96
CA LEU A 154 11.85 13.11 -2.17
C LEU A 154 12.44 13.57 -3.52
N ARG A 155 13.54 14.33 -3.47
CA ARG A 155 14.22 14.86 -4.67
C ARG A 155 14.48 13.77 -5.70
N GLY A 156 14.24 14.06 -6.97
CA GLY A 156 14.51 13.13 -8.08
C GLY A 156 13.51 11.99 -8.22
N HIS A 157 12.55 11.86 -7.30
CA HIS A 157 11.53 10.81 -7.30
C HIS A 157 10.14 11.42 -7.36
N SER A 158 9.32 10.96 -8.29
CA SER A 158 7.95 11.42 -8.46
C SER A 158 7.17 10.36 -9.20
N GLY A 159 5.85 10.33 -8.99
CA GLY A 159 4.96 9.42 -9.68
C GLY A 159 4.90 8.02 -9.11
N LEU A 160 4.18 7.20 -9.86
CA LEU A 160 3.89 5.80 -9.57
C LEU A 160 4.90 4.91 -10.28
N HIS A 161 5.50 4.00 -9.53
CA HIS A 161 6.50 3.06 -10.04
C HIS A 161 6.03 1.63 -9.79
N PRO A 162 5.86 0.81 -10.83
CA PRO A 162 5.62 -0.62 -10.68
C PRO A 162 6.76 -1.26 -9.89
N VAL A 163 6.42 -2.16 -8.98
CA VAL A 163 7.39 -2.95 -8.23
C VAL A 163 8.10 -3.93 -9.16
N VAL A 164 9.41 -4.03 -9.00
CA VAL A 164 10.24 -5.05 -9.63
C VAL A 164 10.19 -6.31 -8.77
N TYR A 165 9.74 -7.41 -9.35
CA TYR A 165 9.67 -8.68 -8.65
C TYR A 165 10.95 -9.50 -8.88
N SER A 166 11.52 -10.04 -7.81
CA SER A 166 12.77 -10.80 -7.84
C SER A 166 12.77 -11.92 -6.79
N ASP A 167 13.42 -13.05 -7.09
CA ASP A 167 13.67 -14.11 -6.10
C ASP A 167 14.94 -13.84 -5.28
N ASN A 168 15.78 -12.92 -5.74
CA ASN A 168 17.02 -12.52 -5.10
C ASN A 168 16.90 -11.11 -4.52
N ARG A 169 17.61 -10.86 -3.43
CA ARG A 169 17.67 -9.52 -2.81
C ARG A 169 18.39 -8.54 -3.71
N SER A 170 18.02 -7.27 -3.60
CA SER A 170 18.76 -6.19 -4.27
C SER A 170 20.19 -6.12 -3.72
N LYS A 171 21.15 -6.01 -4.61
CA LYS A 171 22.55 -5.77 -4.26
C LYS A 171 22.73 -4.29 -3.93
N PHE A 172 23.43 -3.99 -2.85
CA PHE A 172 23.63 -2.62 -2.41
C PHE A 172 24.99 -2.07 -2.85
N ASP A 173 24.98 -1.08 -3.74
CA ASP A 173 26.18 -0.36 -4.16
C ASP A 173 26.40 0.94 -3.38
N TYR A 174 27.52 1.01 -2.68
CA TYR A 174 27.92 2.16 -1.87
C TYR A 174 28.41 3.33 -2.70
N GLU A 175 28.86 3.10 -3.93
CA GLU A 175 29.22 4.17 -4.85
C GLU A 175 27.96 4.86 -5.40
N GLU A 176 26.85 4.11 -5.49
CA GLU A 176 25.53 4.59 -5.93
C GLU A 176 24.43 4.31 -4.87
N PRO A 177 24.53 4.90 -3.67
CA PRO A 177 23.69 4.53 -2.52
C PRO A 177 22.23 4.92 -2.70
N GLU A 178 21.96 6.09 -3.30
CA GLU A 178 20.60 6.56 -3.59
C GLU A 178 19.90 5.56 -4.53
N ARG A 179 20.55 5.22 -5.64
CA ARG A 179 20.06 4.21 -6.58
C ARG A 179 19.83 2.86 -5.91
N SER A 180 20.74 2.45 -5.04
CA SER A 180 20.65 1.17 -4.32
C SER A 180 19.47 1.16 -3.35
N ILE A 181 19.28 2.23 -2.56
CA ILE A 181 18.15 2.38 -1.65
C ILE A 181 16.83 2.28 -2.42
N LEU A 182 16.72 2.97 -3.56
CA LEU A 182 15.52 2.92 -4.40
C LEU A 182 15.33 1.54 -5.03
N GLY A 183 16.42 0.90 -5.46
CA GLY A 183 16.40 -0.46 -5.94
C GLY A 183 15.92 -1.45 -4.88
N VAL A 184 16.15 -1.19 -3.61
CA VAL A 184 15.57 -1.96 -2.50
C VAL A 184 14.10 -1.61 -2.31
N VAL A 185 13.76 -0.32 -2.25
CA VAL A 185 12.39 0.17 -2.03
C VAL A 185 11.42 -0.21 -3.15
N TYR A 186 11.88 -0.41 -4.39
CA TYR A 186 11.05 -0.82 -5.52
C TYR A 186 11.15 -2.30 -5.84
N THR A 187 11.90 -3.10 -5.06
CA THR A 187 11.99 -4.54 -5.28
C THR A 187 11.20 -5.31 -4.22
N LYS A 188 10.47 -6.32 -4.65
CA LYS A 188 9.72 -7.23 -3.78
C LYS A 188 9.93 -8.68 -4.21
N SER A 189 9.72 -9.62 -3.29
CA SER A 189 9.81 -11.03 -3.63
C SER A 189 8.80 -11.41 -4.71
N SER A 190 9.22 -12.22 -5.68
CA SER A 190 8.34 -12.78 -6.73
C SER A 190 7.12 -13.53 -6.18
N HIS A 191 7.16 -14.00 -4.93
CA HIS A 191 6.00 -14.59 -4.26
C HIS A 191 4.80 -13.63 -4.20
N TRP A 192 5.05 -12.32 -4.13
CA TRP A 192 4.03 -11.28 -4.10
C TRP A 192 3.72 -10.69 -5.49
N LYS A 193 4.19 -11.33 -6.57
CA LYS A 193 3.95 -10.85 -7.95
C LYS A 193 2.48 -10.68 -8.27
N TYR A 194 1.61 -11.47 -7.65
CA TYR A 194 0.17 -11.36 -7.81
C TYR A 194 -0.40 -10.02 -7.35
N GLU A 195 0.28 -9.27 -6.47
CA GLU A 195 -0.22 -7.98 -6.00
C GLU A 195 -0.25 -6.91 -7.10
N SER A 196 0.51 -7.11 -8.18
CA SER A 196 0.68 -6.13 -9.27
C SER A 196 0.90 -4.72 -8.71
N GLU A 197 1.84 -4.66 -7.76
CA GLU A 197 2.02 -3.53 -6.86
C GLU A 197 2.65 -2.35 -7.60
N VAL A 198 2.12 -1.17 -7.33
CA VAL A 198 2.63 0.12 -7.78
C VAL A 198 2.83 1.00 -6.56
N ARG A 199 4.01 1.61 -6.44
CA ARG A 199 4.40 2.43 -5.29
C ARG A 199 4.47 3.90 -5.65
N ALA A 200 3.91 4.74 -4.79
CA ALA A 200 4.33 6.13 -4.64
C ALA A 200 5.21 6.24 -3.38
N ILE A 201 6.28 7.02 -3.44
CA ILE A 201 7.20 7.20 -2.30
C ILE A 201 7.38 8.68 -1.95
N ARG A 202 7.60 8.96 -0.67
CA ARG A 202 7.80 10.30 -0.11
C ARG A 202 8.80 10.25 1.03
N GLU A 203 9.39 11.40 1.36
CA GLU A 203 10.18 11.54 2.57
C GLU A 203 9.24 11.82 3.76
N LEU A 204 9.35 11.01 4.80
CA LEU A 204 8.64 11.18 6.06
C LEU A 204 9.30 12.26 6.93
N PRO A 205 8.53 12.95 7.78
CA PRO A 205 9.09 13.81 8.81
C PRO A 205 10.06 13.04 9.72
N SER A 206 11.08 13.73 10.23
CA SER A 206 12.09 13.11 11.09
C SER A 206 11.44 12.49 12.34
N GLY A 207 11.70 11.21 12.58
CA GLY A 207 11.17 10.46 13.72
C GLY A 207 9.77 9.88 13.53
N GLU A 208 9.10 10.18 12.41
CA GLU A 208 7.76 9.66 12.12
C GLU A 208 7.81 8.33 11.38
N SER A 209 6.90 7.42 11.76
CA SER A 209 6.75 6.11 11.12
C SER A 209 5.74 6.11 9.97
N HIS A 210 5.00 7.20 9.80
CA HIS A 210 4.02 7.38 8.74
C HIS A 210 3.69 8.86 8.56
N MET A 211 3.05 9.20 7.44
CA MET A 211 2.44 10.51 7.23
C MET A 211 1.08 10.36 6.55
N GLN A 212 0.18 11.28 6.85
CA GLN A 212 -1.07 11.43 6.11
C GLN A 212 -0.87 12.46 5.01
N VAL A 213 -1.32 12.13 3.80
CA VAL A 213 -1.24 13.03 2.64
C VAL A 213 -2.65 13.29 2.14
N PRO A 214 -3.08 14.56 2.02
CA PRO A 214 -4.41 14.88 1.54
C PRO A 214 -4.56 14.57 0.06
N PHE A 215 -5.78 14.23 -0.35
CA PHE A 215 -6.20 14.09 -1.74
C PHE A 215 -7.53 14.81 -1.97
N GLU A 216 -7.86 15.08 -3.23
CA GLU A 216 -9.11 15.76 -3.59
C GLU A 216 -10.21 14.74 -3.83
N ALA A 217 -11.47 15.11 -3.58
CA ALA A 217 -12.60 14.22 -3.85
C ALA A 217 -12.63 13.69 -5.31
N SER A 218 -12.20 14.53 -6.25
CA SER A 218 -12.10 14.19 -7.68
C SER A 218 -11.03 13.13 -8.01
N ASP A 219 -10.09 12.89 -7.10
CA ASP A 219 -9.05 11.88 -7.27
C ASP A 219 -9.62 10.46 -7.11
N ILE A 220 -10.75 10.27 -6.42
CA ILE A 220 -11.42 8.97 -6.33
C ILE A 220 -12.31 8.75 -7.54
N LYS A 221 -12.04 7.69 -8.30
CA LYS A 221 -12.85 7.28 -9.45
C LYS A 221 -13.82 6.16 -9.11
N GLU A 222 -13.43 5.27 -8.22
CA GLU A 222 -14.16 4.03 -7.95
C GLU A 222 -14.09 3.71 -6.45
N ILE A 223 -15.23 3.34 -5.88
CA ILE A 223 -15.35 2.73 -4.55
C ILE A 223 -15.95 1.36 -4.77
N ILE A 224 -15.21 0.33 -4.39
CA ILE A 224 -15.58 -1.06 -4.60
C ILE A 224 -15.75 -1.72 -3.23
N VAL A 225 -16.94 -2.24 -2.94
CA VAL A 225 -17.21 -2.95 -1.69
C VAL A 225 -17.07 -4.46 -1.89
N GLY A 226 -16.60 -5.18 -0.88
CA GLY A 226 -16.50 -6.65 -0.95
C GLY A 226 -17.86 -7.34 -0.85
N ALA A 227 -17.97 -8.55 -1.40
CA ALA A 227 -19.20 -9.36 -1.39
C ALA A 227 -19.76 -9.66 0.00
N ALA A 228 -18.91 -9.67 1.04
CA ALA A 228 -19.29 -9.98 2.41
C ALA A 228 -19.41 -8.72 3.29
N ILE A 229 -19.51 -7.54 2.69
CA ILE A 229 -19.71 -6.30 3.43
C ILE A 229 -21.05 -6.35 4.21
N SER A 230 -21.05 -5.88 5.46
CA SER A 230 -22.28 -5.84 6.25
C SER A 230 -23.21 -4.72 5.75
N ALA A 231 -24.52 -4.89 5.94
CA ALA A 231 -25.51 -3.87 5.57
C ALA A 231 -25.27 -2.52 6.26
N MET A 232 -24.74 -2.53 7.50
CA MET A 232 -24.38 -1.33 8.25
C MET A 232 -23.24 -0.56 7.55
N HIS A 233 -22.11 -1.21 7.27
CA HIS A 233 -20.99 -0.55 6.60
C HIS A 233 -21.36 -0.15 5.16
N LEU A 234 -22.17 -0.95 4.46
CA LEU A 234 -22.64 -0.59 3.12
C LEU A 234 -23.47 0.71 3.13
N LYS A 235 -24.37 0.88 4.11
CA LYS A 235 -25.13 2.13 4.29
C LYS A 235 -24.22 3.33 4.56
N GLU A 236 -23.19 3.15 5.39
CA GLU A 236 -22.22 4.20 5.68
C GLU A 236 -21.42 4.61 4.44
N ILE A 237 -20.96 3.63 3.64
CA ILE A 237 -20.24 3.88 2.39
C ILE A 237 -21.14 4.54 1.35
N LEU A 238 -22.41 4.14 1.25
CA LEU A 238 -23.38 4.80 0.39
C LEU A 238 -23.54 6.28 0.75
N ALA A 239 -23.68 6.60 2.04
CA ALA A 239 -23.78 7.98 2.51
C ALA A 239 -22.51 8.78 2.22
N VAL A 240 -21.34 8.25 2.57
CA VAL A 240 -20.04 8.89 2.30
C VAL A 240 -19.83 9.15 0.80
N ARG A 241 -20.16 8.17 -0.05
CA ARG A 241 -20.06 8.31 -1.50
C ARG A 241 -21.02 9.39 -2.01
N GLN A 242 -22.26 9.41 -1.52
CA GLN A 242 -23.25 10.40 -1.94
C GLN A 242 -22.82 11.83 -1.57
N ASP A 243 -22.32 12.01 -0.35
CA ASP A 243 -22.01 13.33 0.20
C ASP A 243 -20.67 13.88 -0.31
N LEU A 244 -19.63 13.04 -0.37
CA LEU A 244 -18.26 13.47 -0.65
C LEU A 244 -17.78 13.09 -2.05
N TYR A 245 -18.29 12.01 -2.64
CA TYR A 245 -17.78 11.44 -3.89
C TYR A 245 -18.89 11.15 -4.92
N PRO A 246 -19.75 12.13 -5.26
CA PRO A 246 -20.96 11.90 -6.05
C PRO A 246 -20.70 11.40 -7.47
N TYR A 247 -19.46 11.54 -7.97
CA TYR A 247 -19.04 11.08 -9.29
C TYR A 247 -18.24 9.76 -9.27
N ALA A 248 -17.82 9.28 -8.09
CA ALA A 248 -17.14 7.99 -8.00
C ALA A 248 -18.13 6.86 -8.32
N LYS A 249 -17.71 5.90 -9.15
CA LYS A 249 -18.50 4.69 -9.39
C LYS A 249 -18.57 3.88 -8.10
N LEU A 250 -19.73 3.30 -7.82
CA LEU A 250 -19.90 2.38 -6.70
C LEU A 250 -20.13 0.97 -7.23
N LEU A 251 -19.21 0.07 -6.92
CA LEU A 251 -19.19 -1.32 -7.41
C LEU A 251 -19.13 -2.30 -6.25
N MET A 252 -19.48 -3.55 -6.51
CA MET A 252 -19.35 -4.69 -5.63
C MET A 252 -18.45 -5.74 -6.28
N ALA A 253 -17.49 -6.25 -5.52
CA ALA A 253 -16.61 -7.35 -5.90
C ALA A 253 -17.26 -8.68 -5.51
N LEU A 254 -17.67 -9.46 -6.50
CA LEU A 254 -18.40 -10.72 -6.33
C LEU A 254 -17.57 -11.91 -6.82
N PRO A 255 -17.83 -13.12 -6.31
CA PRO A 255 -17.26 -14.32 -6.92
C PRO A 255 -17.84 -14.54 -8.31
N ASP A 256 -16.97 -14.89 -9.26
CA ASP A 256 -17.38 -15.41 -10.56
C ASP A 256 -18.08 -16.78 -10.38
N PRO A 257 -19.23 -17.04 -11.04
CA PRO A 257 -19.97 -18.28 -10.85
C PRO A 257 -19.30 -19.52 -11.47
N GLU A 258 -18.35 -19.34 -12.39
CA GLU A 258 -17.74 -20.42 -13.18
C GLU A 258 -16.22 -20.53 -12.97
N ARG A 259 -15.57 -19.45 -12.50
CA ARG A 259 -14.12 -19.36 -12.35
C ARG A 259 -13.71 -18.95 -10.94
N PHE A 260 -12.49 -19.29 -10.54
CA PHE A 260 -11.88 -18.73 -9.32
C PHE A 260 -11.39 -17.30 -9.59
N ALA A 261 -12.35 -16.39 -9.78
CA ALA A 261 -12.12 -14.99 -10.11
C ALA A 261 -13.10 -14.07 -9.37
N THR A 262 -12.75 -12.80 -9.30
CA THR A 262 -13.67 -11.74 -8.84
C THR A 262 -14.22 -10.99 -10.04
N ILE A 263 -15.53 -10.75 -10.06
CA ILE A 263 -16.21 -9.87 -11.02
C ILE A 263 -16.66 -8.59 -10.32
N LEU A 264 -16.62 -7.46 -11.04
CA LEU A 264 -17.13 -6.18 -10.55
C LEU A 264 -18.50 -5.91 -11.15
N SER A 265 -19.49 -5.64 -10.30
CA SER A 265 -20.86 -5.31 -10.70
C SER A 265 -21.31 -4.04 -9.99
N PRO A 266 -22.22 -3.22 -10.55
CA PRO A 266 -22.89 -2.17 -9.79
C PRO A 266 -23.50 -2.72 -8.49
N VAL A 267 -23.45 -1.93 -7.42
CA VAL A 267 -24.08 -2.30 -6.15
C VAL A 267 -25.61 -2.36 -6.35
N PRO A 268 -26.28 -3.45 -5.96
CA PRO A 268 -27.73 -3.54 -6.07
C PRO A 268 -28.41 -2.52 -5.15
N PRO A 269 -29.62 -2.03 -5.50
CA PRO A 269 -30.38 -1.19 -4.60
C PRO A 269 -30.60 -1.93 -3.28
N LEU A 270 -30.30 -1.25 -2.16
CA LEU A 270 -30.65 -1.78 -0.84
C LEU A 270 -32.16 -2.03 -0.82
N PRO A 271 -32.64 -3.18 -0.33
CA PRO A 271 -34.06 -3.36 -0.11
C PRO A 271 -34.54 -2.25 0.83
N ILE A 272 -35.65 -1.63 0.49
CA ILE A 272 -36.43 -0.87 1.46
C ILE A 272 -36.92 -1.93 2.45
N ILE A 273 -36.29 -2.02 3.61
CA ILE A 273 -36.85 -2.83 4.71
C ILE A 273 -38.02 -2.03 5.29
N GLU A 274 -39.16 -2.04 4.58
CA GLU A 274 -40.44 -1.67 5.19
C GLU A 274 -40.76 -2.74 6.25
N GLY A 275 -40.56 -2.42 7.53
CA GLY A 275 -41.01 -3.31 8.60
C GLY A 275 -40.21 -3.37 9.90
N LEU A 276 -39.09 -2.67 10.05
CA LEU A 276 -38.47 -2.47 11.37
C LEU A 276 -39.04 -1.19 12.02
N HIS A 277 -40.35 -1.20 12.25
CA HIS A 277 -40.92 -0.33 13.27
C HIS A 277 -40.46 -0.81 14.64
N SER A 278 -40.02 0.14 15.46
CA SER A 278 -39.80 -0.02 16.90
C SER A 278 -41.05 -0.63 17.54
N GLY A 279 -41.07 -1.94 17.76
CA GLY A 279 -42.24 -2.60 18.34
C GLY A 279 -42.06 -4.10 18.48
N SER A 280 -41.79 -4.54 19.71
CA SER A 280 -41.78 -5.93 20.19
C SER A 280 -40.64 -6.84 19.68
N LEU A 281 -39.50 -6.76 20.36
CA LEU A 281 -38.59 -7.91 20.49
C LEU A 281 -39.37 -9.03 21.20
N ARG A 282 -39.60 -10.16 20.52
CA ARG A 282 -40.00 -11.40 21.20
C ARG A 282 -38.81 -11.86 22.07
N PRO A 283 -39.00 -12.27 23.34
CA PRO A 283 -37.91 -12.76 24.15
C PRO A 283 -37.41 -14.09 23.58
N GLY A 284 -36.13 -14.15 23.20
CA GLY A 284 -35.49 -15.39 22.71
C GLY A 284 -34.81 -15.30 21.34
N TRP A 285 -34.76 -14.12 20.70
CA TRP A 285 -33.97 -13.92 19.49
C TRP A 285 -32.61 -13.29 19.86
N GLU A 286 -31.57 -14.09 19.93
CA GLU A 286 -30.19 -13.58 19.94
C GLU A 286 -29.82 -13.09 18.52
N PRO A 287 -29.14 -11.94 18.39
CA PRO A 287 -28.76 -11.39 17.10
C PRO A 287 -27.65 -12.22 16.45
N SER A 288 -28.04 -13.25 15.71
CA SER A 288 -27.18 -14.01 14.80
C SER A 288 -27.25 -13.51 13.34
N THR A 289 -27.89 -12.36 13.10
CA THR A 289 -28.27 -11.87 11.76
C THR A 289 -27.14 -11.27 10.91
N LEU A 290 -25.87 -11.34 11.34
CA LEU A 290 -24.74 -10.91 10.50
C LEU A 290 -24.54 -11.78 9.25
N THR A 291 -24.90 -13.07 9.33
CA THR A 291 -24.80 -14.00 8.20
C THR A 291 -25.97 -13.86 7.24
N GLU A 292 -27.17 -13.57 7.72
CA GLU A 292 -28.38 -13.48 6.88
C GLU A 292 -28.33 -12.29 5.93
N ASP A 293 -27.86 -11.12 6.36
CA ASP A 293 -27.79 -9.91 5.52
C ASP A 293 -26.73 -10.04 4.41
N SER A 294 -25.58 -10.65 4.71
CA SER A 294 -24.50 -10.89 3.74
C SER A 294 -24.88 -11.98 2.73
N ASP A 295 -25.44 -13.10 3.20
CA ASP A 295 -25.97 -14.16 2.35
C ASP A 295 -27.09 -13.65 1.45
N TYR A 296 -27.92 -12.74 1.95
CA TYR A 296 -29.00 -12.14 1.19
C TYR A 296 -28.49 -11.23 0.07
N LEU A 297 -27.51 -10.34 0.34
CA LEU A 297 -26.88 -9.51 -0.69
C LEU A 297 -26.20 -10.36 -1.76
N MET A 298 -25.50 -11.43 -1.36
CA MET A 298 -24.94 -12.39 -2.30
C MET A 298 -26.00 -13.08 -3.17
N ARG A 299 -27.12 -13.53 -2.57
CA ARG A 299 -28.23 -14.16 -3.32
C ARG A 299 -28.90 -13.20 -4.30
N LEU A 300 -29.16 -11.96 -3.88
CA LEU A 300 -29.73 -10.92 -4.75
C LEU A 300 -28.83 -10.65 -5.96
N THR A 301 -27.53 -10.51 -5.71
CA THR A 301 -26.60 -10.13 -6.77
C THR A 301 -26.33 -11.30 -7.72
N LYS A 302 -26.25 -12.53 -7.20
CA LYS A 302 -26.21 -13.75 -8.02
C LYS A 302 -27.44 -13.86 -8.94
N ARG A 303 -28.63 -13.58 -8.40
CA ARG A 303 -29.87 -13.57 -9.19
C ARG A 303 -29.86 -12.49 -10.27
N GLN A 304 -29.30 -11.30 -10.00
CA GLN A 304 -29.18 -10.24 -11.02
C GLN A 304 -28.18 -10.62 -12.13
N LEU A 305 -27.08 -11.29 -11.80
CA LEU A 305 -26.13 -11.81 -12.78
C LEU A 305 -26.73 -12.92 -13.64
N GLU A 306 -27.55 -13.79 -13.06
CA GLU A 306 -28.29 -14.83 -13.79
C GLU A 306 -29.33 -14.21 -14.74
N LEU A 307 -30.08 -13.19 -14.31
CA LEU A 307 -31.06 -12.49 -15.14
C LEU A 307 -30.42 -11.67 -16.28
N GLY A 308 -29.22 -11.13 -16.06
CA GLY A 308 -28.45 -10.43 -17.09
C GLY A 308 -27.95 -11.35 -18.21
N LYS A 309 -27.78 -12.66 -17.94
CA LYS A 309 -27.43 -13.67 -18.95
C LYS A 309 -28.64 -14.16 -19.78
N GLU A 310 -29.87 -13.96 -19.31
CA GLU A 310 -31.10 -14.33 -20.03
C GLU A 310 -31.58 -13.24 -21.01
N SER A 311 -30.92 -12.07 -21.03
CA SER A 311 -31.31 -10.90 -21.82
C SER A 311 -30.40 -10.60 -23.03
N ASP A 312 -29.44 -11.49 -23.33
CA ASP A 312 -28.57 -11.45 -24.52
C ASP A 312 -28.91 -12.57 -25.53
#